data_AF-A0A8K9XXW1-F1
#
_entry.id   AF-A0A8K9XXW1-F1
#
_cell.length_a   1.000
_cell.length_b   1.000
_cell.length_c   1.000
_cell.angle_alpha   90.00
_cell.angle_beta   90.00
_cell.angle_gamma   90.00
#
_symmetry.space_group_name_H-M   'P 1'
#
loop_
_entity.id
_entity.type
_entity.pdbx_description
1 polymer ?
#
loop_
_entity_poly.entity_id
_entity_poly.type
_entity_poly.pdbx_seq_one_letter_code
_entity_poly.pdbx_strand_id
1 'polypeptide(L)'
;QFVRAANSRKTMQQVLDNLRDMPPTTGAKDIDLLFLKGIIESPIVRSLAKAHERLADVKLEAVRDNNQQLVSEILDSLTGLSSRDASAEELTNILQEPHFKSLIEAHDKVAAKCYEMPSEVNSNAMATGPLMPADAVRIIGIQKKAGEPLGVTFRVERGELVIARILHGSMIDRQGMLHAGDVIREVNGREVGSDPKELLELLRDCQGGVTLKILPSYRDTPAPPQVHLKPHFNYSPATDNLIPCKEAGLAFSKGDVLHIVNREDPNWWQAVNIVGGATGLIPSQFLEEKRKAFVRREWNGSEFDRHELQIYEEVAKMPPFQRKTLVLIGAQGVGRRSLKNRLIVINPLLYGTTVPFTSRPAREEERDGQSYCFVSRSQMETDIKARRYLEHGEYDGNLYGTKMNSIHEVVDAGRTCILDVNPQALKQLKTAEFMPFVVFVAAPPLDTLRAMHKAVVDAGLTTKLLTETDLKKTVDESARIRRAYSHYFDLTIVNDNLDKAFEQLQAAVEQLCSEPQWVPVSWVY
;
A
#
# COMPACT_ATOMS: atom_id res chain seq x y z
N GLN A 1 44.95 12.47 2.18
CA GLN A 1 45.63 11.20 1.90
C GLN A 1 45.86 10.49 3.24
N PHE A 2 45.72 9.16 3.29
CA PHE A 2 45.66 8.28 4.48
C PHE A 2 44.31 8.07 5.16
N VAL A 3 43.36 7.45 4.44
CA VAL A 3 42.71 6.23 4.94
C VAL A 3 42.74 5.23 3.79
N ARG A 4 43.84 4.48 3.70
CA ARG A 4 43.91 3.28 2.85
C ARG A 4 42.91 2.27 3.42
N ALA A 5 42.20 1.57 2.52
CA ALA A 5 41.33 0.45 2.82
C ALA A 5 41.96 -0.48 3.88
N ALA A 6 41.57 -0.28 5.13
CA ALA A 6 41.91 -1.19 6.20
C ALA A 6 40.83 -2.27 6.18
N ASN A 7 41.24 -3.55 6.12
CA ASN A 7 40.34 -4.69 6.24
C ASN A 7 39.34 -4.43 7.37
N SER A 8 38.05 -4.28 7.02
CA SER A 8 36.95 -3.92 7.92
C SER A 8 36.95 -4.77 9.20
N ARG A 9 37.38 -6.04 9.08
CA ARG A 9 37.56 -6.96 10.21
C ARG A 9 38.70 -6.59 11.17
N LYS A 10 39.86 -6.15 10.67
CA LYS A 10 40.98 -5.67 11.52
C LYS A 10 40.62 -4.36 12.20
N THR A 11 39.91 -3.47 11.52
CA THR A 11 39.45 -2.19 12.08
C THR A 11 38.40 -2.41 13.17
N MET A 12 37.43 -3.31 12.95
CA MET A 12 36.45 -3.68 13.99
C MET A 12 37.09 -4.37 15.19
N GLN A 13 38.09 -5.23 14.97
CA GLN A 13 38.84 -5.85 16.05
C GLN A 13 39.65 -4.81 16.85
N GLN A 14 40.32 -3.88 16.18
CA GLN A 14 41.01 -2.76 16.84
C GLN A 14 40.05 -1.88 17.65
N VAL A 15 38.83 -1.62 17.15
CA VAL A 15 37.83 -0.86 17.91
C VAL A 15 37.37 -1.62 19.15
N LEU A 16 37.17 -2.94 19.05
CA LEU A 16 36.83 -3.79 20.21
C LEU A 16 37.95 -3.85 21.24
N ASP A 17 39.20 -3.95 20.79
CA ASP A 17 40.37 -4.00 21.66
C ASP A 17 40.58 -2.64 22.35
N ASN A 18 40.43 -1.52 21.63
CA ASN A 18 40.48 -0.17 22.19
C ASN A 18 39.33 0.10 23.18
N LEU A 19 38.13 -0.44 22.95
CA LEU A 19 37.01 -0.33 23.89
C LEU A 19 37.25 -1.11 25.19
N ARG A 20 38.14 -2.11 25.17
CA ARG A 20 38.49 -2.95 26.32
C ARG A 20 39.51 -2.28 27.25
N ASP A 21 40.36 -1.41 26.70
CA ASP A 21 41.45 -0.73 27.38
C ASP A 21 41.11 0.71 27.85
N MET A 22 39.85 1.14 27.69
CA MET A 22 39.42 2.49 28.11
C MET A 22 39.35 2.60 29.64
N PRO A 23 40.02 3.60 30.26
CA PRO A 23 39.94 3.80 31.70
C PRO A 23 38.53 4.28 32.11
N PRO A 24 38.04 3.88 33.31
CA PRO A 24 36.67 4.17 33.79
C PRO A 24 36.40 5.67 34.08
N THR A 25 37.35 6.56 33.77
CA THR A 25 37.23 8.02 33.93
C THR A 25 36.74 8.73 32.67
N THR A 26 36.52 8.01 31.56
CA THR A 26 35.85 8.57 30.39
C THR A 26 34.35 8.53 30.64
N GLY A 27 33.70 9.68 30.76
CA GLY A 27 32.29 9.86 31.17
C GLY A 27 31.21 9.22 30.28
N ALA A 28 31.52 8.16 29.53
CA ALA A 28 30.55 7.25 28.96
C ALA A 28 29.99 6.34 30.06
N LYS A 29 28.66 6.19 30.15
CA LYS A 29 28.06 5.26 31.10
C LYS A 29 28.42 3.83 30.66
N ASP A 30 28.77 2.95 31.59
CA ASP A 30 29.14 1.54 31.30
C ASP A 30 28.13 0.82 30.39
N ILE A 31 26.86 1.22 30.47
CA ILE A 31 25.76 0.72 29.65
C ILE A 31 25.95 1.06 28.16
N ASP A 32 26.44 2.26 27.84
CA ASP A 32 26.67 2.69 26.46
C ASP A 32 27.85 1.92 25.83
N LEU A 33 28.88 1.63 26.62
CA LEU A 33 30.03 0.81 26.20
C LEU A 33 29.64 -0.67 26.01
N LEU A 34 28.83 -1.23 26.91
CA LEU A 34 28.24 -2.56 26.77
C LEU A 34 27.33 -2.66 25.55
N PHE A 35 26.54 -1.61 25.27
CA PHE A 35 25.69 -1.52 24.10
C PHE A 35 26.49 -1.45 22.81
N LEU A 36 27.52 -0.59 22.74
CA LEU A 36 28.40 -0.48 21.57
C LEU A 36 29.11 -1.80 21.28
N LYS A 37 29.61 -2.47 22.34
CA LYS A 37 30.23 -3.80 22.24
C LYS A 37 29.23 -4.84 21.74
N GLY A 38 28.00 -4.83 22.24
CA GLY A 38 26.92 -5.71 21.78
C GLY A 38 26.55 -5.50 20.31
N ILE A 39 26.59 -4.26 19.81
CA ILE A 39 26.37 -3.96 18.39
C ILE A 39 27.51 -4.53 17.54
N ILE A 40 28.76 -4.28 17.91
CA ILE A 40 29.92 -4.72 17.10
C ILE A 40 30.08 -6.25 17.14
N GLU A 41 29.73 -6.89 18.26
CA GLU A 41 29.74 -8.34 18.40
C GLU A 41 28.50 -9.02 17.76
N SER A 42 27.51 -8.24 17.32
CA SER A 42 26.29 -8.77 16.70
C SER A 42 26.60 -9.64 15.47
N PRO A 43 26.01 -10.85 15.38
CA PRO A 43 26.14 -11.71 14.20
C PRO A 43 25.68 -11.02 12.91
N ILE A 44 24.70 -10.11 13.02
CA ILE A 44 24.15 -9.34 11.91
C ILE A 44 25.19 -8.34 11.41
N VAL A 45 25.80 -7.55 12.30
CA VAL A 45 26.83 -6.57 11.94
C VAL A 45 28.07 -7.25 11.36
N ARG A 46 28.49 -8.38 11.94
CA ARG A 46 29.58 -9.20 11.36
C ARG A 46 29.23 -9.78 10.00
N SER A 47 27.97 -10.18 9.78
CA SER A 47 27.51 -10.67 8.48
C SER A 47 27.40 -9.55 7.45
N LEU A 48 26.97 -8.36 7.86
CA LEU A 48 26.92 -7.16 7.03
C LEU A 48 28.33 -6.70 6.64
N ALA A 49 29.29 -6.76 7.57
CA ALA A 49 30.70 -6.51 7.31
C ALA A 49 31.26 -7.50 6.28
N LYS A 50 30.94 -8.80 6.44
CA LYS A 50 31.31 -9.84 5.46
C LYS A 50 30.64 -9.63 4.10
N ALA A 51 29.38 -9.18 4.08
CA ALA A 51 28.65 -8.90 2.85
C ALA A 51 29.23 -7.67 2.14
N HIS A 52 29.57 -6.61 2.89
CA HIS A 52 30.25 -5.43 2.36
C HIS A 52 31.64 -5.77 1.82
N GLU A 53 32.41 -6.61 2.53
CA GLU A 53 33.72 -7.11 2.09
C GLU A 53 33.61 -7.97 0.82
N ARG A 54 32.51 -8.75 0.66
CA ARG A 54 32.22 -9.52 -0.56
C ARG A 54 31.67 -8.69 -1.72
N LEU A 55 30.98 -7.60 -1.43
CA LEU A 55 30.40 -6.69 -2.43
C LEU A 55 31.41 -5.61 -2.90
N ALA A 56 32.45 -5.35 -2.10
CA ALA A 56 33.49 -4.37 -2.42
C ALA A 56 34.41 -4.79 -3.58
N ASP A 57 34.40 -6.07 -3.98
CA ASP A 57 35.33 -6.62 -4.99
C ASP A 57 34.82 -6.60 -6.43
N VAL A 58 33.65 -6.02 -6.73
CA VAL A 58 33.25 -5.77 -8.12
C VAL A 58 32.87 -4.30 -8.31
N LYS A 59 33.89 -3.47 -8.51
CA LYS A 59 33.71 -2.16 -9.12
C LYS A 59 33.43 -2.38 -10.61
N LEU A 60 32.15 -2.29 -10.99
CA LEU A 60 31.77 -2.15 -12.39
C LEU A 60 32.15 -0.74 -12.82
N GLU A 61 33.24 -0.61 -13.58
CA GLU A 61 33.63 0.65 -14.23
C GLU A 61 33.14 0.60 -15.68
N ALA A 62 32.50 1.68 -16.12
CA ALA A 62 32.08 1.80 -17.51
C ALA A 62 33.32 1.79 -18.40
N VAL A 63 33.28 1.00 -19.48
CA VAL A 63 34.42 0.86 -20.40
C VAL A 63 34.71 2.20 -21.10
N ARG A 64 33.65 2.96 -21.43
CA ARG A 64 33.65 4.30 -22.06
C ARG A 64 32.37 5.06 -21.68
N ASP A 65 32.33 6.36 -21.97
CA ASP A 65 31.23 7.28 -21.66
C ASP A 65 30.69 8.04 -22.89
N ASN A 66 31.16 7.69 -24.10
CA ASN A 66 30.81 8.35 -25.36
C ASN A 66 30.30 7.36 -26.43
N ASN A 67 29.51 6.37 -26.01
CA ASN A 67 28.95 5.37 -26.90
C ASN A 67 27.89 5.94 -27.85
N GLN A 68 27.18 7.00 -27.45
CA GLN A 68 26.26 7.70 -28.36
C GLN A 68 26.96 8.23 -29.61
N GLN A 69 28.12 8.86 -29.43
CA GLN A 69 28.93 9.39 -30.53
C GLN A 69 29.42 8.24 -31.42
N LEU A 70 29.86 7.13 -30.81
CA LEU A 70 30.30 5.95 -31.54
C LEU A 70 29.19 5.34 -32.40
N VAL A 71 27.96 5.25 -31.86
CA VAL A 71 26.80 4.77 -32.62
C VAL A 71 26.49 5.71 -33.81
N SER A 72 26.62 7.02 -33.62
CA SER A 72 26.46 7.99 -34.73
C SER A 72 27.51 7.78 -35.82
N GLU A 73 28.79 7.61 -35.46
CA GLU A 73 29.88 7.37 -36.42
C GLU A 73 29.70 6.04 -37.18
N ILE A 74 29.20 5.00 -36.51
CA ILE A 74 28.86 3.72 -37.13
C ILE A 74 27.70 3.90 -38.11
N LEU A 75 26.64 4.60 -37.71
CA LEU A 75 25.49 4.86 -38.59
C LEU A 75 25.91 5.66 -39.84
N ASP A 76 26.73 6.69 -39.68
CA ASP A 76 27.26 7.48 -40.80
C ASP A 76 28.09 6.63 -41.76
N SER A 77 28.88 5.70 -41.22
CA SER A 77 29.69 4.75 -42.00
C SER A 77 28.83 3.70 -42.71
N LEU A 78 27.70 3.30 -42.11
CA LEU A 78 26.77 2.32 -42.66
C LEU A 78 25.87 2.91 -43.74
N THR A 79 25.59 4.22 -43.74
CA THR A 79 24.68 4.88 -44.70
C THR A 79 25.00 4.58 -46.18
N GLY A 80 26.28 4.39 -46.52
CA GLY A 80 26.70 4.02 -47.88
C GLY A 80 26.58 2.53 -48.22
N LEU A 81 26.48 1.66 -47.22
CA LEU A 81 26.48 0.20 -47.33
C LEU A 81 25.08 -0.41 -47.18
N SER A 82 24.15 0.26 -46.48
CA SER A 82 22.80 -0.25 -46.22
C SER A 82 21.97 -0.49 -47.49
N SER A 83 22.35 0.09 -48.63
CA SER A 83 21.69 -0.16 -49.93
C SER A 83 22.19 -1.42 -50.65
N ARG A 84 23.27 -2.05 -50.17
CA ARG A 84 23.96 -3.16 -50.83
C ARG A 84 24.06 -4.43 -49.98
N ASP A 85 23.84 -4.33 -48.68
CA ASP A 85 24.00 -5.43 -47.74
C ASP A 85 22.84 -5.46 -46.72
N ALA A 86 22.10 -6.56 -46.70
CA ALA A 86 20.94 -6.74 -45.82
C ALA A 86 21.32 -6.78 -44.33
N SER A 87 22.52 -7.25 -44.00
CA SER A 87 23.03 -7.25 -42.61
C SER A 87 23.42 -5.84 -42.16
N ALA A 88 23.89 -4.98 -43.07
CA ALA A 88 24.14 -3.58 -42.78
C ALA A 88 22.83 -2.81 -42.55
N GLU A 89 21.78 -3.13 -43.31
CA GLU A 89 20.43 -2.58 -43.13
C GLU A 89 19.81 -3.01 -41.79
N GLU A 90 19.90 -4.30 -41.44
CA GLU A 90 19.43 -4.82 -40.15
C GLU A 90 20.14 -4.16 -38.96
N LEU A 91 21.47 -4.02 -39.03
CA LEU A 91 22.25 -3.33 -37.99
C LEU A 91 21.86 -1.85 -37.88
N THR A 92 21.62 -1.19 -39.01
CA THR A 92 21.14 0.20 -39.04
C THR A 92 19.80 0.33 -38.32
N ASN A 93 18.86 -0.59 -38.57
CA ASN A 93 17.56 -0.59 -37.93
C ASN A 93 17.66 -0.78 -36.41
N ILE A 94 18.44 -1.76 -35.94
CA ILE A 94 18.65 -2.02 -34.51
C ILE A 94 19.26 -0.81 -33.79
N LEU A 95 20.32 -0.23 -34.36
CA LEU A 95 21.00 0.94 -33.78
C LEU A 95 20.12 2.19 -33.79
N GLN A 96 19.12 2.25 -34.67
CA GLN A 96 18.17 3.36 -34.74
C GLN A 96 16.95 3.20 -33.84
N GLU A 97 16.70 2.02 -33.26
CA GLU A 97 15.55 1.78 -32.40
C GLU A 97 15.51 2.74 -31.19
N PRO A 98 14.32 3.27 -30.82
CA PRO A 98 14.18 4.22 -29.71
C PRO A 98 14.72 3.65 -28.39
N HIS A 99 14.41 2.38 -28.09
CA HIS A 99 14.82 1.73 -26.85
C HIS A 99 16.34 1.52 -26.79
N PHE A 100 16.97 1.17 -27.90
CA PHE A 100 18.41 1.00 -27.97
C PHE A 100 19.12 2.35 -27.78
N LYS A 101 18.66 3.41 -28.45
CA LYS A 101 19.17 4.78 -28.26
C LYS A 101 19.03 5.25 -26.81
N SER A 102 17.87 5.07 -26.20
CA SER A 102 17.64 5.43 -24.79
C SER A 102 18.52 4.63 -23.83
N LEU A 103 18.79 3.35 -24.13
CA LEU A 103 19.69 2.53 -23.33
C LEU A 103 21.13 3.05 -23.37
N ILE A 104 21.64 3.40 -24.56
CA ILE A 104 22.99 3.97 -24.73
C ILE A 104 23.08 5.36 -24.07
N GLU A 105 22.04 6.18 -24.18
CA GLU A 105 21.95 7.45 -23.47
C GLU A 105 22.01 7.31 -21.95
N ALA A 106 21.22 6.39 -21.40
CA ALA A 106 21.22 6.12 -19.97
C ALA A 106 22.59 5.59 -19.53
N HIS A 107 23.20 4.71 -20.31
CA HIS A 107 24.55 4.22 -20.06
C HIS A 107 25.57 5.36 -19.97
N ASP A 108 25.64 6.23 -20.99
CA ASP A 108 26.63 7.32 -21.04
C ASP A 108 26.40 8.35 -19.93
N LYS A 109 25.14 8.67 -19.58
CA LYS A 109 24.81 9.52 -18.42
C LYS A 109 25.31 8.93 -17.10
N VAL A 110 25.13 7.63 -16.90
CA VAL A 110 25.60 6.91 -15.71
C VAL A 110 27.13 6.83 -15.70
N ALA A 111 27.75 6.54 -16.84
CA ALA A 111 29.21 6.47 -17.01
C ALA A 111 29.88 7.82 -16.72
N ALA A 112 29.28 8.93 -17.22
CA ALA A 112 29.73 10.30 -16.98
C ALA A 112 29.46 10.80 -15.56
N LYS A 113 28.77 10.02 -14.72
CA LYS A 113 28.38 10.38 -13.33
C LYS A 113 27.57 11.67 -13.25
N CYS A 114 26.84 12.02 -14.31
CA CYS A 114 25.94 13.17 -14.36
C CYS A 114 24.61 12.80 -13.71
N TYR A 115 24.56 12.83 -12.38
CA TYR A 115 23.35 12.62 -11.59
C TYR A 115 22.62 13.95 -11.32
N GLU A 116 22.29 14.71 -12.36
CA GLU A 116 21.35 15.82 -12.20
C GLU A 116 19.92 15.31 -12.38
N MET A 117 19.07 15.55 -11.37
CA MET A 117 17.63 15.36 -11.51
C MET A 117 17.11 16.34 -12.56
N PRO A 118 16.34 15.90 -13.57
CA PRO A 118 15.68 16.82 -14.47
C PRO A 118 14.71 17.70 -13.66
N SER A 119 14.92 19.01 -13.72
CA SER A 119 13.86 19.97 -13.41
C SER A 119 12.75 19.78 -14.46
N GLU A 120 11.51 19.78 -14.00
CA GLU A 120 10.32 19.52 -14.81
C GLU A 120 10.30 20.38 -16.07
N VAL A 121 10.53 19.74 -17.22
CA VAL A 121 10.41 20.38 -18.53
C VAL A 121 8.93 20.40 -18.88
N ASN A 122 8.37 21.61 -18.96
CA ASN A 122 7.01 21.94 -19.38
C ASN A 122 6.46 21.04 -20.49
N SER A 123 5.55 20.13 -20.14
CA SER A 123 4.62 19.49 -21.06
C SER A 123 3.39 20.37 -21.27
N ASN A 124 3.55 21.48 -21.99
CA ASN A 124 2.39 22.20 -22.53
C ASN A 124 1.89 21.49 -23.79
N ALA A 125 1.10 20.44 -23.61
CA ALA A 125 0.26 19.86 -24.65
C ALA A 125 -1.21 20.27 -24.39
N MET A 126 -1.70 21.15 -25.26
CA MET A 126 -3.10 21.46 -25.59
C MET A 126 -4.18 21.14 -24.55
N ALA A 127 -4.49 22.12 -23.70
CA ALA A 127 -5.81 22.27 -23.09
C ALA A 127 -6.47 23.52 -23.68
N THR A 128 -7.28 23.34 -24.72
CA THR A 128 -8.17 24.37 -25.26
C THR A 128 -9.38 24.53 -24.34
N GLY A 129 -9.21 25.29 -23.26
CA GLY A 129 -10.30 25.96 -22.55
C GLY A 129 -10.33 27.44 -22.93
N PRO A 130 -11.47 28.15 -22.81
CA PRO A 130 -11.53 29.56 -23.17
C PRO A 130 -10.62 30.36 -22.23
N LEU A 131 -9.53 30.91 -22.77
CA LEU A 131 -8.68 31.88 -22.06
C LEU A 131 -9.53 33.12 -21.75
N MET A 132 -9.89 33.29 -20.49
CA MET A 132 -10.26 34.60 -19.97
C MET A 132 -8.99 35.47 -19.91
N PRO A 133 -9.08 36.80 -20.16
CA PRO A 133 -7.91 37.67 -20.22
C PRO A 133 -7.14 37.67 -18.89
N ALA A 134 -5.81 37.57 -18.99
CA ALA A 134 -4.85 37.35 -17.91
C ALA A 134 -4.73 38.48 -16.86
N ASP A 135 -5.59 39.50 -16.92
CA ASP A 135 -5.53 40.71 -16.08
C ASP A 135 -6.81 40.94 -15.24
N ALA A 136 -7.69 39.95 -15.12
CA ALA A 136 -8.90 40.09 -14.31
C ALA A 136 -8.58 40.03 -12.80
N VAL A 137 -8.46 41.20 -12.17
CA VAL A 137 -8.27 41.32 -10.71
C VAL A 137 -9.54 40.87 -9.98
N ARG A 138 -9.41 39.93 -9.03
CA ARG A 138 -10.49 39.48 -8.14
C ARG A 138 -10.41 40.22 -6.82
N ILE A 139 -11.52 40.79 -6.37
CA ILE A 139 -11.63 41.42 -5.05
C ILE A 139 -12.33 40.43 -4.11
N ILE A 140 -11.66 40.04 -3.02
CA ILE A 140 -12.22 39.14 -2.01
C ILE A 140 -12.32 39.83 -0.66
N GLY A 141 -13.40 39.57 0.06
CA GLY A 141 -13.57 39.97 1.45
C GLY A 141 -13.34 38.77 2.36
N ILE A 142 -12.36 38.84 3.27
CA ILE A 142 -12.10 37.82 4.28
C ILE A 142 -12.43 38.38 5.67
N GLN A 143 -12.79 37.51 6.61
CA GLN A 143 -13.19 37.91 7.97
C GLN A 143 -12.14 37.48 8.98
N LYS A 144 -11.30 38.42 9.45
CA LYS A 144 -10.17 38.15 10.36
C LYS A 144 -10.53 38.36 11.82
N LYS A 145 -10.35 37.33 12.65
CA LYS A 145 -10.41 37.43 14.12
C LYS A 145 -9.10 37.97 14.68
N ALA A 146 -9.19 38.72 15.78
CA ALA A 146 -8.01 39.32 16.42
C ALA A 146 -7.01 38.25 16.89
N GLY A 147 -5.75 38.39 16.51
CA GLY A 147 -4.67 37.46 16.87
C GLY A 147 -4.61 36.15 16.08
N GLU A 148 -5.62 35.83 15.25
CA GLU A 148 -5.61 34.62 14.42
C GLU A 148 -4.82 34.88 13.12
N PRO A 149 -3.77 34.08 12.81
CA PRO A 149 -3.06 34.19 11.55
C PRO A 149 -3.94 33.72 10.39
N LEU A 150 -3.69 34.25 9.18
CA LEU A 150 -4.37 33.79 7.97
C LEU A 150 -4.16 32.30 7.69
N GLY A 151 -3.01 31.76 8.12
CA GLY A 151 -2.59 30.40 7.82
C GLY A 151 -2.20 30.20 6.36
N VAL A 152 -1.59 31.21 5.75
CA VAL A 152 -0.98 31.14 4.43
C VAL A 152 0.51 31.37 4.53
N THR A 153 1.29 30.75 3.66
CA THR A 153 2.71 31.05 3.47
C THR A 153 2.89 31.74 2.13
N PHE A 154 3.87 32.65 2.07
CA PHE A 154 4.16 33.44 0.87
C PHE A 154 5.54 33.09 0.32
N ARG A 155 5.67 33.20 -1.00
CA ARG A 155 6.96 33.26 -1.69
C ARG A 155 7.02 34.51 -2.55
N VAL A 156 8.22 35.02 -2.79
CA VAL A 156 8.42 36.16 -3.68
C VAL A 156 8.83 35.63 -5.04
N GLU A 157 8.03 35.88 -6.07
CA GLU A 157 8.28 35.41 -7.43
C GLU A 157 8.22 36.63 -8.37
N ARG A 158 9.34 36.94 -9.06
CA ARG A 158 9.46 38.12 -9.96
C ARG A 158 9.11 39.46 -9.29
N GLY A 159 9.30 39.59 -7.98
CA GLY A 159 8.97 40.80 -7.22
C GLY A 159 7.51 40.88 -6.76
N GLU A 160 6.72 39.83 -6.99
CA GLU A 160 5.33 39.73 -6.56
C GLU A 160 5.17 38.75 -5.40
N LEU A 161 4.22 39.03 -4.52
CA LEU A 161 3.94 38.22 -3.36
C LEU A 161 2.90 37.13 -3.69
N VAL A 162 3.38 35.91 -3.87
CA VAL A 162 2.57 34.76 -4.30
C VAL A 162 2.26 33.86 -3.12
N ILE A 163 1.00 33.42 -2.99
CA ILE A 163 0.62 32.42 -1.99
C ILE A 163 1.29 31.08 -2.33
N ALA A 164 2.17 30.61 -1.46
CA ALA A 164 2.89 29.36 -1.65
C ALA A 164 2.11 28.14 -1.15
N ARG A 165 1.50 28.25 0.05
CA ARG A 165 0.74 27.16 0.67
C ARG A 165 -0.37 27.75 1.55
N ILE A 166 -1.48 27.03 1.65
CA ILE A 166 -2.54 27.28 2.64
C ILE A 166 -2.45 26.15 3.68
N LEU A 167 -2.41 26.51 4.95
CA LEU A 167 -2.35 25.56 6.07
C LEU A 167 -3.74 25.00 6.33
N HIS A 168 -3.84 23.67 6.39
CA HIS A 168 -5.11 22.99 6.64
C HIS A 168 -5.70 23.37 8.00
N GLY A 169 -7.01 23.59 8.07
CA GLY A 169 -7.73 24.03 9.27
C GLY A 169 -7.56 25.52 9.61
N SER A 170 -6.79 26.28 8.83
CA SER A 170 -6.65 27.73 8.99
C SER A 170 -7.91 28.49 8.59
N MET A 171 -7.97 29.78 8.94
CA MET A 171 -9.08 30.65 8.54
C MET A 171 -9.27 30.69 7.02
N ILE A 172 -8.17 30.81 6.26
CA ILE A 172 -8.24 30.86 4.79
C ILE A 172 -8.70 29.50 4.21
N ASP A 173 -8.23 28.38 4.77
CA ASP A 173 -8.66 27.03 4.38
C ASP A 173 -10.18 26.85 4.57
N ARG A 174 -10.73 27.33 5.70
CA ARG A 174 -12.18 27.25 5.99
C ARG A 174 -13.04 28.13 5.07
N GLN A 175 -12.50 29.24 4.58
CA GLN A 175 -13.24 30.17 3.72
C GLN A 175 -13.14 29.80 2.23
N GLY A 176 -12.05 29.15 1.79
CA GLY A 176 -11.89 28.69 0.41
C GLY A 176 -11.79 29.80 -0.65
N MET A 177 -11.54 31.06 -0.22
CA MET A 177 -11.57 32.24 -1.11
C MET A 177 -10.20 32.54 -1.77
N LEU A 178 -9.13 31.93 -1.26
CA LEU A 178 -7.76 32.06 -1.76
C LEU A 178 -7.21 30.68 -2.11
N HIS A 179 -6.34 30.64 -3.11
CA HIS A 179 -5.68 29.43 -3.57
C HIS A 179 -4.17 29.62 -3.61
N ALA A 180 -3.43 28.50 -3.52
CA ALA A 180 -1.99 28.53 -3.76
C ALA A 180 -1.73 28.95 -5.21
N GLY A 181 -0.86 29.94 -5.39
CA GLY A 181 -0.59 30.60 -6.67
C GLY A 181 -1.24 31.98 -6.81
N ASP A 182 -2.25 32.33 -6.01
CA ASP A 182 -2.84 33.68 -6.05
C ASP A 182 -1.80 34.74 -5.66
N VAL A 183 -1.80 35.88 -6.36
CA VAL A 183 -0.90 37.00 -6.08
C VAL A 183 -1.67 38.10 -5.38
N ILE A 184 -1.20 38.54 -4.21
CA ILE A 184 -1.84 39.64 -3.46
C ILE A 184 -1.26 40.97 -3.94
N ARG A 185 -2.12 41.85 -4.46
CA ARG A 185 -1.74 43.19 -4.93
C ARG A 185 -2.07 44.27 -3.92
N GLU A 186 -3.26 44.21 -3.31
CA GLU A 186 -3.70 45.21 -2.36
C GLU A 186 -4.39 44.58 -1.16
N VAL A 187 -4.20 45.20 0.00
CA VAL A 187 -4.92 44.90 1.25
C VAL A 187 -5.56 46.18 1.74
N ASN A 188 -6.89 46.20 1.87
CA ASN A 188 -7.68 47.36 2.29
C ASN A 188 -7.33 48.65 1.49
N GLY A 189 -7.07 48.50 0.19
CA GLY A 189 -6.71 49.62 -0.71
C GLY A 189 -5.27 50.12 -0.59
N ARG A 190 -4.41 49.45 0.18
CA ARG A 190 -2.96 49.70 0.19
C ARG A 190 -2.25 48.67 -0.67
N GLU A 191 -1.39 49.13 -1.57
CA GLU A 191 -0.54 48.24 -2.36
C GLU A 191 0.42 47.48 -1.44
N VAL A 192 0.60 46.20 -1.76
CA VAL A 192 1.48 45.29 -1.04
C VAL A 192 2.79 45.20 -1.81
N GLY A 193 3.89 45.55 -1.15
CA GLY A 193 5.23 45.41 -1.71
C GLY A 193 5.70 43.95 -1.82
N SER A 194 6.95 43.76 -2.24
CA SER A 194 7.55 42.43 -2.39
C SER A 194 7.97 41.79 -1.07
N ASP A 195 7.88 42.48 0.07
CA ASP A 195 8.30 41.97 1.38
C ASP A 195 7.11 41.32 2.14
N PRO A 196 7.17 40.00 2.44
CA PRO A 196 6.16 39.33 3.26
C PRO A 196 5.98 39.95 4.64
N LYS A 197 7.01 40.59 5.20
CA LYS A 197 6.93 41.24 6.52
C LYS A 197 6.01 42.44 6.50
N GLU A 198 6.07 43.26 5.46
CA GLU A 198 5.21 44.43 5.29
C GLU A 198 3.73 44.02 5.21
N LEU A 199 3.43 42.94 4.49
CA LEU A 199 2.08 42.36 4.47
C LEU A 199 1.63 41.89 5.86
N LEU A 200 2.51 41.21 6.60
CA LEU A 200 2.24 40.76 7.97
C LEU A 200 1.94 41.95 8.89
N GLU A 201 2.66 43.07 8.75
CA GLU A 201 2.40 44.27 9.53
C GLU A 201 1.07 44.93 9.18
N LEU A 202 0.75 45.03 7.88
CA LEU A 202 -0.53 45.56 7.39
C LEU A 202 -1.72 44.73 7.91
N LEU A 203 -1.55 43.41 8.02
CA LEU A 203 -2.59 42.50 8.48
C LEU A 203 -2.63 42.35 10.00
N ARG A 204 -1.55 42.65 10.73
CA ARG A 204 -1.45 42.52 12.19
C ARG A 204 -2.55 43.32 12.89
N ASP A 205 -2.73 44.56 12.47
CA ASP A 205 -3.65 45.52 13.11
C ASP A 205 -5.08 45.48 12.52
N CYS A 206 -5.30 44.70 11.46
CA CYS A 206 -6.62 44.53 10.86
C CYS A 206 -7.51 43.60 11.72
N GLN A 207 -8.71 44.06 12.05
CA GLN A 207 -9.77 43.28 12.72
C GLN A 207 -11.07 43.38 11.91
N GLY A 208 -11.78 42.26 11.73
CA GLY A 208 -13.03 42.21 10.97
C GLY A 208 -12.81 41.97 9.46
N GLY A 209 -13.63 42.63 8.64
CA GLY A 209 -13.60 42.46 7.18
C GLY A 209 -12.35 43.07 6.55
N VAL A 210 -11.48 42.22 5.98
CA VAL A 210 -10.31 42.64 5.20
C VAL A 210 -10.61 42.41 3.72
N THR A 211 -10.39 43.43 2.91
CA THR A 211 -10.57 43.35 1.46
C THR A 211 -9.22 43.16 0.79
N LEU A 212 -9.08 42.10 -0.01
CA LEU A 212 -7.88 41.81 -0.77
C LEU A 212 -8.16 41.95 -2.26
N LYS A 213 -7.33 42.69 -2.98
CA LYS A 213 -7.28 42.59 -4.44
C LYS A 213 -6.19 41.60 -4.81
N ILE A 214 -6.57 40.58 -5.57
CA ILE A 214 -5.68 39.51 -5.98
C ILE A 214 -5.70 39.33 -7.50
N LEU A 215 -4.57 38.93 -8.06
CA LEU A 215 -4.54 38.31 -9.38
C LEU A 215 -4.71 36.80 -9.16
N PRO A 216 -5.86 36.23 -9.56
CA PRO A 216 -6.05 34.79 -9.48
C PRO A 216 -5.06 34.10 -10.43
N SER A 217 -4.29 33.16 -9.91
CA SER A 217 -3.54 32.27 -10.79
C SER A 217 -4.55 31.29 -11.38
N TYR A 218 -4.97 31.50 -12.63
CA TYR A 218 -5.76 30.52 -13.40
C TYR A 218 -4.94 29.28 -13.79
N ARG A 219 -4.12 28.80 -12.86
CA ARG A 219 -3.69 27.42 -12.82
C ARG A 219 -4.60 26.81 -11.76
N ASP A 220 -5.53 25.96 -12.19
CA ASP A 220 -6.04 24.91 -11.32
C ASP A 220 -4.81 24.12 -10.88
N THR A 221 -4.10 24.60 -9.86
CA THR A 221 -3.13 23.78 -9.13
C THR A 221 -4.02 22.71 -8.54
N PRO A 222 -3.96 21.45 -9.03
CA PRO A 222 -4.81 20.42 -8.48
C PRO A 222 -4.59 20.44 -6.98
N ALA A 223 -5.68 20.46 -6.20
CA ALA A 223 -5.57 20.34 -4.77
C ALA A 223 -4.59 19.18 -4.48
N PRO A 224 -3.59 19.38 -3.60
CA PRO A 224 -2.60 18.35 -3.35
C PRO A 224 -3.34 17.03 -3.13
N PRO A 225 -2.95 15.95 -3.82
CA PRO A 225 -3.74 14.73 -3.84
C PRO A 225 -4.02 14.30 -2.41
N GLN A 226 -5.30 14.25 -2.05
CA GLN A 226 -5.71 13.88 -0.70
C GLN A 226 -5.40 12.40 -0.50
N VAL A 227 -4.27 12.11 0.16
CA VAL A 227 -3.87 10.72 0.35
C VAL A 227 -4.55 10.15 1.60
N HIS A 228 -5.30 9.09 1.41
CA HIS A 228 -5.94 8.36 2.50
C HIS A 228 -5.24 7.00 2.67
N LEU A 229 -4.88 6.68 3.91
CA LEU A 229 -4.21 5.44 4.27
C LEU A 229 -5.08 4.62 5.23
N LYS A 230 -5.11 3.30 5.01
CA LYS A 230 -5.67 2.31 5.93
C LYS A 230 -4.52 1.56 6.62
N PRO A 231 -4.35 1.64 7.95
CA PRO A 231 -3.31 0.91 8.66
C PRO A 231 -3.70 -0.55 8.88
N HIS A 232 -2.73 -1.45 8.81
CA HIS A 232 -2.90 -2.88 9.10
C HIS A 232 -2.42 -3.29 10.50
N PHE A 233 -2.25 -2.32 11.41
CA PHE A 233 -1.82 -2.51 12.79
C PHE A 233 -2.49 -1.49 13.71
N ASN A 234 -2.46 -1.74 15.01
CA ASN A 234 -2.94 -0.82 16.03
C ASN A 234 -1.79 0.06 16.51
N TYR A 235 -2.05 1.33 16.79
CA TYR A 235 -1.06 2.26 17.30
C TYR A 235 -1.58 3.03 18.52
N SER A 236 -0.78 3.06 19.58
CA SER A 236 -1.04 3.86 20.78
C SER A 236 0.17 4.74 21.11
N PRO A 237 0.04 6.07 20.98
CA PRO A 237 1.07 7.03 21.37
C PRO A 237 1.50 6.90 22.84
N ALA A 238 0.58 6.52 23.73
CA ALA A 238 0.86 6.39 25.16
C ALA A 238 1.95 5.35 25.45
N THR A 239 1.96 4.27 24.66
CA THR A 239 2.91 3.14 24.80
C THR A 239 4.18 3.34 23.97
N ASP A 240 4.22 4.33 23.09
CA ASP A 240 5.36 4.58 22.21
C ASP A 240 6.40 5.47 22.90
N ASN A 241 7.61 4.94 23.09
CA ASN A 241 8.71 5.69 23.71
C ASN A 241 9.56 6.46 22.69
N LEU A 242 9.33 6.27 21.39
CA LEU A 242 10.05 6.96 20.32
C LEU A 242 9.29 8.19 19.81
N ILE A 243 8.03 8.37 20.19
CA ILE A 243 7.26 9.55 19.78
C ILE A 243 7.84 10.83 20.43
N PRO A 244 8.04 11.92 19.67
CA PRO A 244 8.60 13.15 20.22
C PRO A 244 7.75 13.78 21.34
N CYS A 245 6.42 13.70 21.20
CA CYS A 245 5.45 14.22 22.16
C CYS A 245 4.22 13.30 22.15
N LYS A 246 3.91 12.67 23.29
CA LYS A 246 2.84 11.66 23.40
C LYS A 246 1.46 12.29 23.20
N GLU A 247 1.29 13.52 23.66
CA GLU A 247 0.07 14.31 23.59
C GLU A 247 -0.26 14.71 22.14
N ALA A 248 0.76 14.83 21.29
CA ALA A 248 0.60 15.13 19.87
C ALA A 248 0.34 13.87 19.02
N GLY A 249 0.37 12.68 19.59
CA GLY A 249 0.18 11.44 18.86
C GLY A 249 -1.28 11.15 18.52
N LEU A 250 -1.52 10.64 17.32
CA LEU A 250 -2.83 10.16 16.89
C LEU A 250 -2.90 8.64 17.10
N ALA A 251 -3.71 8.20 18.06
CA ALA A 251 -4.02 6.78 18.21
C ALA A 251 -4.94 6.29 17.07
N PHE A 252 -4.73 5.06 16.62
CA PHE A 252 -5.62 4.43 15.63
C PHE A 252 -5.67 2.92 15.81
N SER A 253 -6.77 2.35 15.34
CA SER A 253 -6.95 0.91 15.22
C SER A 253 -6.67 0.45 13.80
N LYS A 254 -6.31 -0.82 13.68
CA LYS A 254 -6.23 -1.49 12.40
C LYS A 254 -7.56 -1.38 11.65
N GLY A 255 -7.50 -0.96 10.40
CA GLY A 255 -8.67 -0.81 9.53
C GLY A 255 -9.30 0.57 9.54
N ASP A 256 -8.87 1.47 10.45
CA ASP A 256 -9.24 2.89 10.40
C ASP A 256 -8.81 3.51 9.06
N VAL A 257 -9.35 4.68 8.71
CA VAL A 257 -8.89 5.42 7.54
C VAL A 257 -8.37 6.77 7.99
N LEU A 258 -7.14 7.07 7.57
CA LEU A 258 -6.38 8.24 7.98
C LEU A 258 -6.15 9.12 6.77
N HIS A 259 -6.54 10.38 6.84
CA HIS A 259 -6.16 11.39 5.87
C HIS A 259 -4.77 11.92 6.22
N ILE A 260 -3.81 11.78 5.29
CA ILE A 260 -2.43 12.19 5.50
C ILE A 260 -2.25 13.65 5.11
N VAL A 261 -1.87 14.45 6.10
CA VAL A 261 -1.68 15.90 5.96
C VAL A 261 -0.24 16.24 5.57
N ASN A 262 0.74 15.57 6.18
CA ASN A 262 2.16 15.81 5.90
C ASN A 262 3.01 14.52 6.03
N ARG A 263 3.93 14.31 5.08
CA ARG A 263 4.88 13.19 5.01
C ARG A 263 6.36 13.63 4.99
N GLU A 264 6.64 14.91 5.21
CA GLU A 264 7.99 15.49 5.12
C GLU A 264 8.97 14.85 6.12
N ASP A 265 8.53 14.53 7.34
CA ASP A 265 9.36 13.80 8.30
C ASP A 265 9.39 12.30 7.98
N PRO A 266 10.59 11.69 7.86
CA PRO A 266 10.75 10.30 7.45
C PRO A 266 10.28 9.29 8.50
N ASN A 267 10.10 9.68 9.76
CA ASN A 267 9.72 8.81 10.87
C ASN A 267 8.31 9.10 11.41
N TRP A 268 7.82 10.33 11.32
CA TRP A 268 6.57 10.77 11.93
C TRP A 268 5.71 11.57 10.96
N TRP A 269 4.63 10.97 10.47
CA TRP A 269 3.70 11.66 9.59
C TRP A 269 2.61 12.38 10.38
N GLN A 270 2.07 13.46 9.81
CA GLN A 270 0.88 14.12 10.35
C GLN A 270 -0.35 13.59 9.63
N ALA A 271 -1.34 13.16 10.41
CA ALA A 271 -2.59 12.61 9.89
C ALA A 271 -3.77 13.03 10.75
N VAL A 272 -4.97 12.84 10.20
CA VAL A 272 -6.24 12.95 10.93
C VAL A 272 -7.11 11.74 10.62
N ASN A 273 -7.86 11.25 11.61
CA ASN A 273 -8.82 10.17 11.37
C ASN A 273 -10.05 10.73 10.63
N ILE A 274 -10.50 10.05 9.58
CA ILE A 274 -11.64 10.52 8.77
C ILE A 274 -12.96 10.59 9.57
N VAL A 275 -13.08 9.82 10.66
CA VAL A 275 -14.25 9.83 11.54
C VAL A 275 -14.32 11.14 12.33
N GLY A 276 -13.23 11.89 12.37
CA GLY A 276 -13.08 13.18 13.03
C GLY A 276 -11.96 13.16 14.06
N GLY A 277 -11.47 14.35 14.41
CA GLY A 277 -10.42 14.53 15.40
C GLY A 277 -9.47 15.67 15.05
N ALA A 278 -8.51 15.92 15.94
CA ALA A 278 -7.40 16.82 15.67
C ALA A 278 -6.32 16.10 14.84
N THR A 279 -5.53 16.87 14.09
CA THR A 279 -4.31 16.37 13.48
C THR A 279 -3.34 15.89 14.56
N GLY A 280 -2.73 14.73 14.34
CA GLY A 280 -1.70 14.18 15.24
C GLY A 280 -0.64 13.38 14.49
N LEU A 281 0.40 13.01 15.22
CA LEU A 281 1.54 12.26 14.72
C LEU A 281 1.24 10.77 14.68
N ILE A 282 1.54 10.15 13.55
CA ILE A 282 1.52 8.70 13.35
C ILE A 282 2.92 8.22 12.92
N PRO A 283 3.32 6.99 13.25
CA PRO A 283 4.57 6.44 12.76
C PRO A 283 4.53 6.32 11.23
N SER A 284 5.58 6.78 10.56
CA SER A 284 5.71 6.63 9.11
C SER A 284 5.81 5.15 8.72
N GLN A 285 5.57 4.86 7.45
CA GLN A 285 5.83 3.54 6.90
C GLN A 285 7.26 3.07 7.18
N PHE A 286 8.25 3.93 6.96
CA PHE A 286 9.66 3.62 7.17
C PHE A 286 10.00 3.31 8.64
N LEU A 287 9.44 4.06 9.59
CA LEU A 287 9.65 3.80 11.02
C LEU A 287 9.08 2.45 11.43
N GLU A 288 7.88 2.12 10.95
CA GLU A 288 7.22 0.87 11.31
C GLU A 288 7.86 -0.35 10.63
N GLU A 289 8.32 -0.21 9.39
CA GLU A 289 9.14 -1.23 8.72
C GLU A 289 10.42 -1.51 9.50
N LYS A 290 11.11 -0.48 9.98
CA LYS A 290 12.28 -0.63 10.86
C LYS A 290 11.92 -1.39 12.14
N ARG A 291 10.85 -1.01 12.84
CA ARG A 291 10.40 -1.69 14.07
C ARG A 291 10.16 -3.18 13.85
N LYS A 292 9.51 -3.54 12.73
CA LYS A 292 9.17 -4.92 12.39
C LYS A 292 10.34 -5.73 11.82
N ALA A 293 11.37 -5.07 11.27
CA ALA A 293 12.57 -5.76 10.80
C ALA A 293 13.39 -6.41 11.95
N PHE A 294 13.28 -5.88 13.17
CA PHE A 294 13.97 -6.42 14.36
C PHE A 294 13.20 -7.52 15.09
N VAL A 295 11.94 -7.79 14.72
CA VAL A 295 11.14 -8.88 15.31
C VAL A 295 11.41 -10.16 14.53
N ARG A 296 11.89 -11.20 15.23
CA ARG A 296 12.13 -12.53 14.66
C ARG A 296 10.80 -13.08 14.10
N ARG A 297 10.64 -13.12 12.78
CA ARG A 297 9.46 -13.75 12.16
C ARG A 297 9.48 -15.23 12.48
N GLU A 298 8.42 -15.75 13.10
CA GLU A 298 8.24 -17.19 13.26
C GLU A 298 8.26 -17.83 11.87
N TRP A 299 9.20 -18.74 11.66
CA TRP A 299 9.41 -19.45 10.40
C TRP A 299 8.21 -20.38 10.15
N ASN A 300 7.23 -19.91 9.37
CA ASN A 300 6.25 -20.80 8.75
C ASN A 300 6.79 -21.20 7.37
N GLY A 301 6.96 -22.50 7.15
CA GLY A 301 7.72 -23.12 6.06
C GLY A 301 7.18 -22.98 4.63
N SER A 302 6.56 -21.86 4.28
CA SER A 302 6.36 -21.46 2.87
C SER A 302 7.22 -20.23 2.58
N GLU A 303 8.26 -20.39 1.76
CA GLU A 303 9.10 -19.30 1.25
C GLU A 303 8.29 -18.15 0.62
N PHE A 304 7.04 -18.44 0.21
CA PHE A 304 6.08 -17.52 -0.39
C PHE A 304 5.40 -16.51 0.57
N ASP A 305 5.50 -16.66 1.91
CA ASP A 305 4.93 -15.71 2.89
C ASP A 305 5.97 -14.70 3.42
N ARG A 306 7.21 -14.73 2.88
CA ARG A 306 8.32 -13.92 3.38
C ARG A 306 8.26 -12.42 3.04
N HIS A 307 7.38 -11.94 2.17
CA HIS A 307 7.62 -10.66 1.50
C HIS A 307 6.55 -9.56 1.67
N GLU A 308 5.44 -9.80 2.38
CA GLU A 308 4.37 -8.80 2.48
C GLU A 308 4.20 -8.26 3.91
N LEU A 309 5.04 -7.31 4.29
CA LEU A 309 4.75 -6.43 5.43
C LEU A 309 3.93 -5.24 4.94
N GLN A 310 2.63 -5.43 4.72
CA GLN A 310 1.74 -4.31 4.42
C GLN A 310 1.47 -3.52 5.72
N ILE A 311 2.05 -2.32 5.85
CA ILE A 311 1.89 -1.46 7.03
C ILE A 311 0.66 -0.56 6.86
N TYR A 312 0.67 0.19 5.76
CA TYR A 312 -0.40 1.06 5.32
C TYR A 312 -0.83 0.65 3.91
N GLU A 313 -2.10 0.81 3.61
CA GLU A 313 -2.66 0.68 2.27
C GLU A 313 -3.25 2.01 1.83
N GLU A 314 -2.87 2.48 0.65
CA GLU A 314 -3.50 3.67 0.09
C GLU A 314 -4.89 3.35 -0.44
N VAL A 315 -5.88 4.12 -0.01
CA VAL A 315 -7.29 3.87 -0.29
C VAL A 315 -7.99 5.08 -0.91
N ALA A 316 -8.97 4.80 -1.77
CA ALA A 316 -9.89 5.78 -2.34
C ALA A 316 -11.31 5.50 -1.87
N LYS A 317 -12.09 6.56 -1.64
CA LYS A 317 -13.51 6.45 -1.30
C LYS A 317 -14.32 6.35 -2.59
N MET A 318 -15.02 5.25 -2.76
CA MET A 318 -15.91 4.99 -3.87
C MET A 318 -17.37 5.14 -3.44
N PRO A 319 -18.28 5.59 -4.33
CA PRO A 319 -19.72 5.55 -4.06
C PRO A 319 -20.18 4.10 -3.80
N PRO A 320 -21.37 3.88 -3.21
CA PRO A 320 -21.88 2.54 -2.98
C PRO A 320 -21.87 1.69 -4.26
N PHE A 321 -21.34 0.48 -4.17
CA PHE A 321 -21.24 -0.44 -5.30
C PHE A 321 -21.25 -1.89 -4.84
N GLN A 322 -21.73 -2.79 -5.70
CA GLN A 322 -21.73 -4.21 -5.41
C GLN A 322 -20.34 -4.81 -5.67
N ARG A 323 -19.82 -5.55 -4.70
CA ARG A 323 -18.56 -6.30 -4.85
C ARG A 323 -18.75 -7.46 -5.82
N LYS A 324 -17.74 -7.69 -6.69
CA LYS A 324 -17.75 -8.82 -7.61
C LYS A 324 -17.60 -10.16 -6.87
N THR A 325 -16.80 -10.20 -5.81
CA THR A 325 -16.58 -11.42 -5.03
C THR A 325 -16.73 -11.19 -3.52
N LEU A 326 -17.30 -12.19 -2.84
CA LEU A 326 -17.37 -12.30 -1.38
C LEU A 326 -16.56 -13.52 -0.97
N VAL A 327 -15.46 -13.31 -0.24
CA VAL A 327 -14.50 -14.39 0.08
C VAL A 327 -14.59 -14.73 1.56
N LEU A 328 -14.99 -15.96 1.87
CA LEU A 328 -15.09 -16.49 3.22
C LEU A 328 -13.83 -17.31 3.57
N ILE A 329 -13.02 -16.76 4.47
CA ILE A 329 -11.74 -17.35 4.92
C ILE A 329 -11.89 -17.84 6.35
N GLY A 330 -11.28 -18.97 6.69
CA GLY A 330 -11.41 -19.56 8.03
C GLY A 330 -10.99 -21.02 8.06
N ALA A 331 -10.75 -21.54 9.26
CA ALA A 331 -10.36 -22.93 9.43
C ALA A 331 -11.43 -23.91 8.91
N GLN A 332 -11.04 -25.15 8.62
CA GLN A 332 -11.99 -26.17 8.24
C GLN A 332 -12.98 -26.43 9.38
N GLY A 333 -14.27 -26.50 9.09
CA GLY A 333 -15.31 -26.78 10.09
C GLY A 333 -15.90 -25.57 10.81
N VAL A 334 -15.40 -24.34 10.58
CA VAL A 334 -15.93 -23.11 11.23
C VAL A 334 -17.25 -22.60 10.65
N GLY A 335 -17.89 -23.32 9.72
CA GLY A 335 -19.20 -22.97 9.18
C GLY A 335 -19.23 -22.09 7.92
N ARG A 336 -18.10 -21.88 7.23
CA ARG A 336 -18.00 -21.10 5.97
C ARG A 336 -19.03 -21.53 4.92
N ARG A 337 -19.12 -22.85 4.67
CA ARG A 337 -20.06 -23.43 3.69
C ARG A 337 -21.52 -23.20 4.07
N SER A 338 -21.85 -23.28 5.36
CA SER A 338 -23.21 -23.04 5.85
C SER A 338 -23.64 -21.59 5.64
N LEU A 339 -22.76 -20.63 5.97
CA LEU A 339 -23.00 -19.20 5.73
C LEU A 339 -23.15 -18.90 4.24
N LYS A 340 -22.24 -19.43 3.40
CA LYS A 340 -22.31 -19.31 1.93
C LYS A 340 -23.64 -19.80 1.38
N ASN A 341 -24.02 -21.04 1.71
CA ASN A 341 -25.23 -21.65 1.17
C ASN A 341 -26.49 -20.87 1.59
N ARG A 342 -26.52 -20.35 2.82
CA ARG A 342 -27.65 -19.56 3.32
C ARG A 342 -27.80 -18.23 2.58
N LEU A 343 -26.69 -17.53 2.27
CA LEU A 343 -26.72 -16.30 1.45
C LEU A 343 -27.28 -16.59 0.05
N ILE A 344 -26.82 -17.66 -0.59
CA ILE A 344 -27.27 -18.05 -1.95
C ILE A 344 -28.77 -18.37 -1.96
N VAL A 345 -29.27 -19.09 -0.95
CA VAL A 345 -30.70 -19.45 -0.86
C VAL A 345 -31.57 -18.22 -0.64
N ILE A 346 -31.12 -17.23 0.13
CA ILE A 346 -31.88 -16.02 0.40
C ILE A 346 -32.04 -15.15 -0.85
N ASN A 347 -31.00 -15.03 -1.67
CA ASN A 347 -31.09 -14.27 -2.92
C ASN A 347 -30.25 -14.90 -4.04
N PRO A 348 -30.80 -15.91 -4.76
CA PRO A 348 -30.07 -16.60 -5.83
C PRO A 348 -29.85 -15.73 -7.09
N LEU A 349 -30.58 -14.61 -7.20
CA LEU A 349 -30.40 -13.64 -8.27
C LEU A 349 -29.24 -12.69 -8.02
N LEU A 350 -28.88 -12.47 -6.74
CA LEU A 350 -27.77 -11.60 -6.34
C LEU A 350 -26.48 -12.40 -6.11
N TYR A 351 -26.59 -13.61 -5.58
CA TYR A 351 -25.44 -14.41 -5.16
C TYR A 351 -25.30 -15.67 -6.01
N GLY A 352 -24.06 -16.00 -6.35
CA GLY A 352 -23.69 -17.25 -7.00
C GLY A 352 -22.44 -17.86 -6.37
N THR A 353 -22.11 -19.09 -6.75
CA THR A 353 -20.86 -19.75 -6.35
C THR A 353 -20.34 -20.60 -7.50
N THR A 354 -19.05 -20.91 -7.48
CA THR A 354 -18.40 -21.76 -8.46
C THR A 354 -18.68 -23.23 -8.20
N VAL A 355 -18.85 -24.02 -9.26
CA VAL A 355 -18.83 -25.49 -9.17
C VAL A 355 -17.37 -25.95 -9.23
N PRO A 356 -16.85 -26.65 -8.21
CA PRO A 356 -15.47 -27.11 -8.20
C PRO A 356 -15.25 -28.24 -9.22
N PHE A 357 -14.02 -28.36 -9.71
CA PHE A 357 -13.61 -29.44 -10.60
C PHE A 357 -12.97 -30.57 -9.81
N THR A 358 -13.13 -31.81 -10.28
CA THR A 358 -12.43 -32.97 -9.72
C THR A 358 -11.99 -33.94 -10.81
N SER A 359 -10.88 -34.63 -10.54
CA SER A 359 -10.42 -35.78 -11.33
C SER A 359 -11.05 -37.12 -10.92
N ARG A 360 -11.81 -37.14 -9.82
CA ARG A 360 -12.54 -38.32 -9.36
C ARG A 360 -13.62 -38.70 -10.37
N PRO A 361 -13.84 -39.99 -10.68
CA PRO A 361 -15.02 -40.41 -11.44
C PRO A 361 -16.34 -40.02 -10.76
N ALA A 362 -17.35 -39.66 -11.56
CA ALA A 362 -18.69 -39.40 -11.07
C ALA A 362 -19.32 -40.67 -10.46
N ARG A 363 -20.05 -40.52 -9.36
CA ARG A 363 -20.90 -41.61 -8.80
C ARG A 363 -22.21 -41.70 -9.57
N GLU A 364 -22.94 -42.80 -9.39
CA GLU A 364 -24.21 -43.06 -10.10
C GLU A 364 -25.26 -41.95 -9.86
N GLU A 365 -25.29 -41.39 -8.65
CA GLU A 365 -26.20 -40.31 -8.25
C GLU A 365 -25.69 -38.89 -8.60
N GLU A 366 -24.45 -38.75 -9.07
CA GLU A 366 -23.84 -37.45 -9.33
C GLU A 366 -23.99 -37.04 -10.79
N ARG A 367 -24.42 -35.78 -11.01
CA ARG A 367 -24.47 -35.17 -12.33
C ARG A 367 -23.34 -34.17 -12.51
N ASP A 368 -22.73 -34.20 -13.69
CA ASP A 368 -21.71 -33.24 -14.08
C ASP A 368 -22.25 -31.81 -14.06
N GLY A 369 -21.46 -30.88 -13.54
CA GLY A 369 -21.82 -29.47 -13.42
C GLY A 369 -22.79 -29.14 -12.26
N GLN A 370 -23.22 -30.12 -11.46
CA GLN A 370 -24.08 -29.87 -10.30
C GLN A 370 -23.27 -29.68 -9.01
N SER A 371 -22.65 -30.76 -8.53
CA SER A 371 -21.81 -30.72 -7.32
C SER A 371 -20.33 -30.59 -7.65
N TYR A 372 -19.92 -31.20 -8.77
CA TYR A 372 -18.58 -31.14 -9.32
C TYR A 372 -18.65 -31.12 -10.85
N CYS A 373 -17.64 -30.52 -11.46
CA CYS A 373 -17.31 -30.73 -12.86
C CYS A 373 -16.24 -31.83 -12.94
N PHE A 374 -16.56 -32.94 -13.60
CA PHE A 374 -15.70 -34.12 -13.68
C PHE A 374 -14.78 -34.03 -14.91
N VAL A 375 -13.48 -34.04 -14.68
CA VAL A 375 -12.45 -33.93 -15.72
C VAL A 375 -11.40 -35.03 -15.57
N SER A 376 -10.63 -35.33 -16.61
CA SER A 376 -9.53 -36.29 -16.46
C SER A 376 -8.40 -35.70 -15.61
N ARG A 377 -7.68 -36.55 -14.86
CA ARG A 377 -6.51 -36.11 -14.08
C ARG A 377 -5.46 -35.41 -14.95
N SER A 378 -5.17 -35.96 -16.13
CA SER A 378 -4.22 -35.37 -17.09
C SER A 378 -4.63 -33.97 -17.56
N GLN A 379 -5.93 -33.77 -17.85
CA GLN A 379 -6.44 -32.44 -18.21
C GLN A 379 -6.29 -31.46 -17.04
N MET A 380 -6.66 -31.89 -15.83
CA MET A 380 -6.57 -31.06 -14.64
C MET A 380 -5.13 -30.66 -14.32
N GLU A 381 -4.16 -31.58 -14.44
CA GLU A 381 -2.73 -31.29 -14.25
C GLU A 381 -2.20 -30.31 -15.31
N THR A 382 -2.67 -30.43 -16.56
CA THR A 382 -2.32 -29.49 -17.64
C THR A 382 -2.86 -28.09 -17.35
N ASP A 383 -4.12 -28.00 -16.92
CA ASP A 383 -4.78 -26.75 -16.53
C ASP A 383 -4.10 -26.09 -15.31
N ILE A 384 -3.69 -26.90 -14.31
CA ILE A 384 -2.94 -26.44 -13.14
C ILE A 384 -1.58 -25.86 -13.57
N LYS A 385 -0.82 -26.56 -14.42
CA LYS A 385 0.46 -26.06 -14.96
C LYS A 385 0.28 -24.75 -15.74
N ALA A 386 -0.85 -24.60 -16.44
CA ALA A 386 -1.24 -23.38 -17.13
C ALA A 386 -1.81 -22.28 -16.22
N ARG A 387 -1.76 -22.43 -14.88
CA ARG A 387 -2.26 -21.46 -13.89
C ARG A 387 -3.75 -21.09 -14.07
N ARG A 388 -4.59 -22.03 -14.53
CA ARG A 388 -6.04 -21.81 -14.70
C ARG A 388 -6.87 -22.06 -13.43
N TYR A 389 -6.24 -22.57 -12.38
CA TYR A 389 -6.86 -22.85 -11.10
C TYR A 389 -6.47 -21.79 -10.07
N LEU A 390 -7.48 -21.24 -9.39
CA LEU A 390 -7.27 -20.37 -8.24
C LEU A 390 -6.65 -21.16 -7.09
N GLU A 391 -7.24 -22.31 -6.78
CA GLU A 391 -6.73 -23.27 -5.80
C GLU A 391 -6.96 -24.69 -6.30
N HIS A 392 -6.06 -25.58 -5.89
CA HIS A 392 -6.19 -27.01 -6.12
C HIS A 392 -5.52 -27.79 -4.99
N GLY A 393 -5.96 -29.03 -4.79
CA GLY A 393 -5.42 -29.95 -3.81
C GLY A 393 -5.72 -31.39 -4.18
N GLU A 394 -5.02 -32.32 -3.53
CA GLU A 394 -5.24 -33.75 -3.70
C GLU A 394 -5.87 -34.32 -2.44
N TYR A 395 -6.91 -35.13 -2.62
CA TYR A 395 -7.60 -35.84 -1.57
C TYR A 395 -7.97 -37.23 -2.06
N ASP A 396 -7.57 -38.25 -1.29
CA ASP A 396 -7.84 -39.67 -1.61
C ASP A 396 -7.43 -40.05 -3.04
N GLY A 397 -6.21 -39.66 -3.44
CA GLY A 397 -5.64 -39.92 -4.77
C GLY A 397 -6.29 -39.14 -5.93
N ASN A 398 -7.23 -38.24 -5.65
CA ASN A 398 -7.94 -37.45 -6.64
C ASN A 398 -7.68 -35.96 -6.46
N LEU A 399 -7.47 -35.25 -7.57
CA LEU A 399 -7.37 -33.80 -7.61
C LEU A 399 -8.74 -33.13 -7.50
N TYR A 400 -8.78 -32.00 -6.79
CA TYR A 400 -9.91 -31.10 -6.64
C TYR A 400 -9.43 -29.65 -6.79
N GLY A 401 -10.25 -28.76 -7.32
CA GLY A 401 -9.88 -27.35 -7.45
C GLY A 401 -10.95 -26.45 -8.03
N THR A 402 -10.75 -25.15 -7.88
CA THR A 402 -11.64 -24.11 -8.39
C THR A 402 -10.94 -23.35 -9.50
N LYS A 403 -11.56 -23.28 -10.69
CA LYS A 403 -11.01 -22.56 -11.85
C LYS A 403 -11.26 -21.06 -11.72
N MET A 404 -10.33 -20.26 -12.26
CA MET A 404 -10.48 -18.80 -12.29
C MET A 404 -11.67 -18.37 -13.16
N ASN A 405 -11.82 -18.99 -14.34
CA ASN A 405 -12.93 -18.70 -15.27
C ASN A 405 -14.32 -18.89 -14.66
N SER A 406 -14.49 -19.87 -13.76
CA SER A 406 -15.78 -20.08 -13.10
C SER A 406 -16.19 -18.90 -12.21
N ILE A 407 -15.23 -18.11 -11.72
CA ILE A 407 -15.51 -16.87 -10.98
C ILE A 407 -16.06 -15.82 -11.95
N HIS A 408 -15.44 -15.67 -13.12
CA HIS A 408 -15.91 -14.75 -14.17
C HIS A 408 -17.32 -15.10 -14.63
N GLU A 409 -17.62 -16.38 -14.87
CA GLU A 409 -18.97 -16.82 -15.25
C GLU A 409 -20.06 -16.36 -14.27
N VAL A 410 -19.77 -16.36 -12.97
CA VAL A 410 -20.72 -15.88 -11.95
C VAL A 410 -20.83 -14.35 -11.97
N VAL A 411 -19.69 -13.66 -12.09
CA VAL A 411 -19.62 -12.18 -12.12
C VAL A 411 -20.28 -11.62 -13.37
N ASP A 412 -20.04 -12.21 -14.53
CA ASP A 412 -20.58 -11.82 -15.84
C ASP A 412 -22.11 -12.06 -15.90
N ALA A 413 -22.61 -13.00 -15.10
CA ALA A 413 -24.05 -13.18 -14.89
C ALA A 413 -24.67 -12.11 -13.97
N GLY A 414 -23.92 -11.07 -13.58
CA GLY A 414 -24.38 -9.98 -12.72
C GLY A 414 -24.50 -10.32 -11.23
N ARG A 415 -23.91 -11.45 -10.80
CA ARG A 415 -23.99 -11.93 -9.42
C ARG A 415 -22.68 -11.73 -8.66
N THR A 416 -22.78 -11.49 -7.36
CA THR A 416 -21.62 -11.57 -6.46
C THR A 416 -21.22 -13.03 -6.28
N CYS A 417 -20.00 -13.38 -6.66
CA CYS A 417 -19.47 -14.72 -6.51
C CYS A 417 -18.99 -14.96 -5.08
N ILE A 418 -19.66 -15.87 -4.36
CA ILE A 418 -19.28 -16.27 -3.00
C ILE A 418 -18.31 -17.46 -3.05
N LEU A 419 -17.14 -17.26 -2.46
CA LEU A 419 -16.01 -18.19 -2.48
C LEU A 419 -15.64 -18.61 -1.05
N ASP A 420 -15.56 -19.91 -0.78
CA ASP A 420 -15.08 -20.49 0.48
C ASP A 420 -13.73 -21.20 0.29
N VAL A 421 -12.74 -20.43 -0.14
CA VAL A 421 -11.39 -20.88 -0.54
C VAL A 421 -10.38 -20.86 0.63
N ASN A 422 -9.18 -21.41 0.40
CA ASN A 422 -8.07 -21.33 1.35
C ASN A 422 -7.47 -19.91 1.41
N PRO A 423 -6.87 -19.49 2.56
CA PRO A 423 -6.29 -18.16 2.71
C PRO A 423 -5.24 -17.78 1.65
N GLN A 424 -4.50 -18.74 1.12
CA GLN A 424 -3.49 -18.50 0.08
C GLN A 424 -4.09 -17.96 -1.23
N ALA A 425 -5.36 -18.26 -1.51
CA ALA A 425 -6.07 -17.77 -2.69
C ALA A 425 -6.22 -16.23 -2.69
N LEU A 426 -6.17 -15.59 -1.51
CA LEU A 426 -6.28 -14.13 -1.38
C LEU A 426 -5.20 -13.38 -2.16
N LYS A 427 -4.02 -13.96 -2.33
CA LYS A 427 -2.91 -13.38 -3.10
C LYS A 427 -3.26 -13.20 -4.59
N GLN A 428 -4.14 -14.07 -5.11
CA GLN A 428 -4.62 -13.98 -6.49
C GLN A 428 -5.93 -13.18 -6.57
N LEU A 429 -6.76 -13.22 -5.53
CA LEU A 429 -8.06 -12.55 -5.52
C LEU A 429 -8.00 -11.07 -5.16
N LYS A 430 -7.00 -10.58 -4.40
CA LYS A 430 -6.93 -9.18 -3.94
C LYS A 430 -6.49 -8.23 -5.07
N THR A 431 -7.30 -8.11 -6.10
CA THR A 431 -7.05 -7.31 -7.31
C THR A 431 -8.29 -6.53 -7.73
N ALA A 432 -8.11 -5.53 -8.60
CA ALA A 432 -9.18 -4.76 -9.23
C ALA A 432 -10.15 -5.63 -10.06
N GLU A 433 -9.66 -6.78 -10.53
CA GLU A 433 -10.43 -7.73 -11.31
C GLU A 433 -11.55 -8.36 -10.50
N PHE A 434 -11.24 -8.84 -9.28
CA PHE A 434 -12.19 -9.56 -8.42
C PHE A 434 -12.81 -8.71 -7.32
N MET A 435 -12.22 -7.56 -7.00
CA MET A 435 -12.65 -6.62 -5.94
C MET A 435 -13.26 -7.34 -4.72
N PRO A 436 -12.50 -8.22 -4.05
CA PRO A 436 -13.06 -9.06 -3.01
C PRO A 436 -13.47 -8.25 -1.79
N PHE A 437 -14.57 -8.67 -1.17
CA PHE A 437 -14.84 -8.39 0.24
C PHE A 437 -14.49 -9.63 1.05
N VAL A 438 -13.47 -9.53 1.89
CA VAL A 438 -12.87 -10.67 2.58
C VAL A 438 -13.39 -10.76 4.02
N VAL A 439 -14.17 -11.80 4.30
CA VAL A 439 -14.71 -12.08 5.62
C VAL A 439 -13.96 -13.25 6.24
N PHE A 440 -13.30 -12.99 7.37
CA PHE A 440 -12.70 -14.04 8.18
C PHE A 440 -13.72 -14.58 9.18
N VAL A 441 -14.09 -15.85 9.00
CA VAL A 441 -14.93 -16.61 9.93
C VAL A 441 -14.03 -17.29 10.95
N ALA A 442 -13.93 -16.69 12.11
CA ALA A 442 -13.14 -17.18 13.22
C ALA A 442 -13.82 -18.32 13.95
N ALA A 443 -13.03 -19.32 14.36
CA ALA A 443 -13.48 -20.31 15.33
C ALA A 443 -13.81 -19.62 16.67
N PRO A 444 -14.89 -20.02 17.34
CA PRO A 444 -15.17 -19.62 18.71
C PRO A 444 -14.20 -20.34 19.67
N PRO A 445 -14.22 -20.01 20.98
CA PRO A 445 -13.48 -20.77 21.99
C PRO A 445 -13.77 -22.27 21.92
N LEU A 446 -12.80 -23.10 22.29
CA LEU A 446 -12.89 -24.57 22.16
C LEU A 446 -14.14 -25.15 22.83
N ASP A 447 -14.49 -24.67 24.01
CA ASP A 447 -15.66 -25.14 24.75
C ASP A 447 -16.97 -24.83 24.03
N THR A 448 -17.08 -23.62 23.47
CA THR A 448 -18.21 -23.21 22.64
C THR A 448 -18.30 -24.05 21.37
N LEU A 449 -17.17 -24.25 20.68
CA LEU A 449 -17.13 -25.07 19.47
C LEU A 449 -17.56 -26.53 19.76
N ARG A 450 -17.14 -27.07 20.91
CA ARG A 450 -17.54 -28.41 21.38
C ARG A 450 -19.03 -28.48 21.64
N ALA A 451 -19.61 -27.49 22.32
CA ALA A 451 -21.03 -27.42 22.59
C ALA A 451 -21.86 -27.31 21.30
N MET A 452 -21.42 -26.48 20.35
CA MET A 452 -22.05 -26.34 19.03
C MET A 452 -22.02 -27.66 18.26
N HIS A 453 -20.85 -28.33 18.19
CA HIS A 453 -20.73 -29.61 17.49
C HIS A 453 -21.64 -30.67 18.12
N LYS A 454 -21.69 -30.76 19.45
CA LYS A 454 -22.61 -31.65 20.17
C LYS A 454 -24.07 -31.36 19.81
N ALA A 455 -24.49 -30.10 19.82
CA ALA A 455 -25.87 -29.73 19.48
C ALA A 455 -26.24 -30.11 18.02
N VAL A 456 -25.32 -29.96 17.07
CA VAL A 456 -25.53 -30.34 15.67
C VAL A 456 -25.63 -31.86 15.50
N VAL A 457 -24.85 -32.63 16.27
CA VAL A 457 -24.94 -34.10 16.32
C VAL A 457 -26.25 -34.54 16.95
N ASP A 458 -26.63 -33.96 18.10
CA ASP A 458 -27.87 -34.28 18.82
C ASP A 458 -29.11 -33.93 17.98
N ALA A 459 -29.03 -32.87 17.16
CA ALA A 459 -30.06 -32.50 16.20
C ALA A 459 -30.09 -33.35 14.91
N GLY A 460 -29.16 -34.31 14.75
CA GLY A 460 -29.08 -35.16 13.56
C GLY A 460 -28.66 -34.43 12.27
N LEU A 461 -28.14 -33.20 12.39
CA LEU A 461 -27.73 -32.36 11.26
C LEU A 461 -26.35 -32.75 10.71
N THR A 462 -25.56 -33.54 11.46
CA THR A 462 -24.31 -34.12 11.00
C THR A 462 -24.12 -35.53 11.55
N THR A 463 -23.61 -36.43 10.72
CA THR A 463 -23.19 -37.78 11.12
C THR A 463 -21.70 -37.83 11.47
N LYS A 464 -20.95 -36.75 11.19
CA LYS A 464 -19.51 -36.70 11.45
C LYS A 464 -19.23 -36.35 12.90
N LEU A 465 -18.80 -37.35 13.67
CA LEU A 465 -18.27 -37.17 15.02
C LEU A 465 -16.84 -36.62 14.93
N LEU A 466 -16.65 -35.38 15.37
CA LEU A 466 -15.34 -34.76 15.49
C LEU A 466 -14.72 -35.13 16.84
N THR A 467 -13.44 -35.47 16.85
CA THR A 467 -12.71 -35.71 18.09
C THR A 467 -12.33 -34.37 18.74
N GLU A 468 -12.02 -34.39 20.04
CA GLU A 468 -11.49 -33.21 20.72
C GLU A 468 -10.20 -32.68 20.06
N THR A 469 -9.38 -33.58 19.50
CA THR A 469 -8.19 -33.23 18.74
C THR A 469 -8.55 -32.44 17.47
N ASP A 470 -9.63 -32.79 16.77
CA ASP A 470 -10.07 -32.10 15.55
C ASP A 470 -10.62 -30.70 15.86
N LEU A 471 -11.37 -30.57 16.97
CA LEU A 471 -11.87 -29.27 17.43
C LEU A 471 -10.72 -28.35 17.83
N LYS A 472 -9.73 -28.88 18.56
CA LYS A 472 -8.53 -28.12 18.92
C LYS A 472 -7.74 -27.68 17.69
N LYS A 473 -7.53 -28.57 16.71
CA LYS A 473 -6.91 -28.22 15.41
C LYS A 473 -7.65 -27.08 14.72
N THR A 474 -8.98 -27.07 14.77
CA THR A 474 -9.80 -26.01 14.16
C THR A 474 -9.55 -24.64 14.82
N VAL A 475 -9.48 -24.60 16.15
CA VAL A 475 -9.20 -23.38 16.91
C VAL A 475 -7.76 -22.89 16.65
N ASP A 476 -6.79 -23.80 16.69
CA ASP A 476 -5.37 -23.49 16.47
C ASP A 476 -5.14 -22.97 15.04
N GLU A 477 -5.74 -23.62 14.05
CA GLU A 477 -5.66 -23.20 12.65
C GLU A 477 -6.35 -21.84 12.43
N SER A 478 -7.52 -21.60 13.05
CA SER A 478 -8.19 -20.30 13.00
C SER A 478 -7.28 -19.19 13.56
N ALA A 479 -6.62 -19.44 14.69
CA ALA A 479 -5.68 -18.48 15.27
C ALA A 479 -4.46 -18.25 14.34
N ARG A 480 -3.95 -19.31 13.70
CA ARG A 480 -2.85 -19.22 12.73
C ARG A 480 -3.24 -18.38 11.51
N ILE A 481 -4.39 -18.66 10.90
CA ILE A 481 -4.92 -17.90 9.75
C ILE A 481 -5.08 -16.43 10.11
N ARG A 482 -5.64 -16.13 11.29
CA ARG A 482 -5.77 -14.74 11.76
C ARG A 482 -4.42 -14.05 11.86
N ARG A 483 -3.41 -14.68 12.45
CA ARG A 483 -2.07 -14.05 12.57
C ARG A 483 -1.44 -13.79 11.20
N ALA A 484 -1.52 -14.75 10.28
CA ALA A 484 -0.86 -14.66 8.98
C ALA A 484 -1.59 -13.72 7.99
N TYR A 485 -2.93 -13.78 7.92
CA TYR A 485 -3.71 -13.15 6.85
C TYR A 485 -4.57 -11.99 7.31
N SER A 486 -4.54 -11.58 8.58
CA SER A 486 -5.49 -10.57 9.05
C SER A 486 -5.44 -9.24 8.29
N HIS A 487 -4.33 -8.89 7.64
CA HIS A 487 -4.23 -7.67 6.84
C HIS A 487 -5.08 -7.72 5.56
N TYR A 488 -5.47 -8.91 5.11
CA TYR A 488 -6.39 -9.09 3.99
C TYR A 488 -7.87 -8.96 4.38
N PHE A 489 -8.23 -9.00 5.67
CA PHE A 489 -9.64 -9.10 6.08
C PHE A 489 -10.30 -7.72 6.12
N ASP A 490 -11.49 -7.63 5.54
CA ASP A 490 -12.38 -6.48 5.70
C ASP A 490 -13.26 -6.63 6.94
N LEU A 491 -13.66 -7.86 7.26
CA LEU A 491 -14.52 -8.19 8.39
C LEU A 491 -14.04 -9.47 9.09
N THR A 492 -14.19 -9.52 10.42
CA THR A 492 -14.00 -10.74 11.21
C THR A 492 -15.28 -11.06 11.97
N ILE A 493 -15.80 -12.27 11.78
CA ILE A 493 -16.98 -12.79 12.48
C ILE A 493 -16.55 -13.99 13.31
N VAL A 494 -16.85 -13.99 14.61
CA VAL A 494 -16.67 -15.17 15.46
C VAL A 494 -17.94 -16.00 15.36
N ASN A 495 -17.84 -17.21 14.82
CA ASN A 495 -19.00 -18.07 14.63
C ASN A 495 -19.26 -18.94 15.88
N ASP A 496 -19.79 -18.33 16.93
CA ASP A 496 -20.30 -19.02 18.13
C ASP A 496 -21.80 -19.38 18.03
N ASN A 497 -22.51 -18.77 17.09
CA ASN A 497 -23.89 -19.05 16.75
C ASN A 497 -24.11 -18.76 15.25
N LEU A 498 -24.61 -19.76 14.52
CA LEU A 498 -24.73 -19.66 13.06
C LEU A 498 -25.73 -18.60 12.60
N ASP A 499 -26.82 -18.38 13.35
CA ASP A 499 -27.83 -17.37 13.00
C ASP A 499 -27.28 -15.96 13.20
N LYS A 500 -26.67 -15.69 14.36
CA LYS A 500 -26.05 -14.37 14.64
C LYS A 500 -24.91 -14.07 13.68
N ALA A 501 -24.06 -15.05 13.40
CA ALA A 501 -22.97 -14.91 12.43
C ALA A 501 -23.51 -14.62 11.02
N PHE A 502 -24.64 -15.25 10.66
CA PHE A 502 -25.30 -15.01 9.39
C PHE A 502 -25.92 -13.61 9.32
N GLU A 503 -26.62 -13.14 10.35
CA GLU A 503 -27.18 -11.79 10.43
C GLU A 503 -26.09 -10.72 10.30
N GLN A 504 -24.95 -10.91 10.99
CA GLN A 504 -23.79 -10.02 10.87
C GLN A 504 -23.22 -10.00 9.44
N LEU A 505 -23.07 -11.17 8.82
CA LEU A 505 -22.57 -11.28 7.45
C LEU A 505 -23.52 -10.61 6.46
N GLN A 506 -24.82 -10.86 6.60
CA GLN A 506 -25.86 -10.29 5.74
C GLN A 506 -25.87 -8.77 5.85
N ALA A 507 -25.92 -8.23 7.07
CA ALA A 507 -25.91 -6.78 7.30
C ALA A 507 -24.67 -6.12 6.69
N ALA A 508 -23.49 -6.73 6.86
CA ALA A 508 -22.26 -6.22 6.29
C ALA A 508 -22.29 -6.18 4.76
N VAL A 509 -22.80 -7.22 4.09
CA VAL A 509 -22.88 -7.26 2.63
C VAL A 509 -23.93 -6.28 2.09
N GLU A 510 -25.05 -6.12 2.77
CA GLU A 510 -26.08 -5.13 2.42
C GLU A 510 -25.55 -3.69 2.53
N GLN A 511 -24.75 -3.40 3.55
CA GLN A 511 -24.13 -2.09 3.76
C GLN A 511 -23.20 -1.70 2.59
N LEU A 512 -22.54 -2.66 1.93
CA LEU A 512 -21.68 -2.37 0.76
C LEU A 512 -22.48 -1.75 -0.38
N CYS A 513 -23.75 -2.13 -0.53
CA CYS A 513 -24.62 -1.63 -1.59
C CYS A 513 -25.22 -0.25 -1.28
N SER A 514 -25.28 0.15 0.00
CA SER A 514 -25.91 1.41 0.43
C SER A 514 -24.92 2.49 0.85
N GLU A 515 -23.72 2.12 1.29
CA GLU A 515 -22.74 3.05 1.84
C GLU A 515 -21.48 3.18 0.97
N PRO A 516 -20.83 4.37 0.94
CA PRO A 516 -19.54 4.55 0.29
C PRO A 516 -18.47 3.63 0.90
N GLN A 517 -17.60 3.09 0.05
CA GLN A 517 -16.59 2.12 0.46
C GLN A 517 -15.18 2.64 0.24
N TRP A 518 -14.28 2.28 1.16
CA TRP A 518 -12.85 2.49 0.97
C TRP A 518 -12.24 1.27 0.29
N VAL A 519 -11.61 1.48 -0.85
CA VAL A 519 -10.94 0.44 -1.63
C VAL A 519 -9.49 0.83 -1.91
N PRO A 520 -8.58 -0.12 -2.15
CA PRO A 520 -7.23 0.20 -2.60
C PRO A 520 -7.24 1.13 -3.81
N VAL A 521 -6.38 2.14 -3.83
CA VAL A 521 -6.23 3.08 -4.96
C VAL A 521 -5.95 2.34 -6.27
N SER A 522 -5.18 1.26 -6.22
CA SER A 522 -4.87 0.41 -7.37
C SER A 522 -6.06 -0.33 -7.98
N TRP A 523 -7.25 -0.25 -7.36
CA TRP A 523 -8.48 -0.80 -7.93
C TRP A 523 -9.29 0.23 -8.71
N VAL A 524 -8.93 1.50 -8.60
CA VAL A 524 -9.65 2.63 -9.18
C VAL A 524 -8.85 3.29 -10.30
N TYR A 525 -7.54 3.45 -10.10
CA TYR A 525 -6.65 4.18 -11.01
C TYR A 525 -5.69 3.28 -11.77
#